data_AF-A0A2N0X4Y9-F1
#
_entry.id   AF-A0A2N0X4Y9-F1
#
_cell.length_a   1.000
_cell.length_b   1.000
_cell.length_c   1.000
_cell.angle_alpha   90.00
_cell.angle_beta   90.00
_cell.angle_gamma   90.00
#
_symmetry.space_group_name_H-M   'P 1'
#
loop_
_entity.id
_entity.type
_entity.pdbx_description
1 polymer ?
#
loop_
_entity_poly.entity_id
_entity_poly.type
_entity_poly.pdbx_seq_one_letter_code
_entity_poly.pdbx_strand_id
1 'polypeptide(L)' 'MTLITLAHGSRHPAAVRAIEDLTAAAGALLGVPARAAYLELATPDLPTAAREVPRAVVVPLLFTRAYHARH' A
#
# COMPACT_ATOMS: atom_id res chain seq x y z
N MET A 1 -11.92 -1.87 9.85
CA MET A 1 -10.63 -1.13 9.77
C MET A 1 -9.78 -1.87 8.76
N THR A 2 -9.13 -1.16 7.84
CA THR A 2 -8.38 -1.73 6.72
C THR A 2 -6.92 -1.36 6.81
N LEU A 3 -6.02 -2.30 6.51
CA LEU A 3 -4.60 -2.00 6.32
C LEU A 3 -4.39 -1.49 4.88
N ILE A 4 -3.73 -0.35 4.72
CA ILE A 4 -3.23 0.10 3.43
C ILE A 4 -1.71 0.19 3.51
N THR A 5 -0.99 -0.58 2.72
CA THR A 5 0.46 -0.44 2.60
C THR A 5 0.78 0.56 1.49
N LEU A 6 1.67 1.51 1.76
CA LEU A 6 2.08 2.53 0.80
C LEU A 6 3.51 2.29 0.33
N ALA A 7 3.67 1.81 -0.90
CA ALA A 7 4.98 1.61 -1.54
C ALA A 7 5.27 2.73 -2.56
N HIS A 8 6.52 2.86 -2.99
CA HIS A 8 6.85 3.80 -4.06
C HIS A 8 6.19 3.39 -5.39
N GLY A 9 6.13 2.09 -5.66
CA GLY A 9 5.73 1.51 -6.94
C GLY A 9 6.91 1.33 -7.88
N SER A 10 6.73 0.51 -8.91
CA SER A 10 7.82 0.10 -9.81
C SER A 10 7.26 -0.33 -11.16
N ARG A 11 8.02 -0.07 -12.23
CA ARG A 11 7.74 -0.62 -13.57
C ARG A 11 8.03 -2.12 -13.66
N HIS A 12 8.76 -2.68 -12.70
CA HIS A 12 9.10 -4.10 -12.68
C HIS A 12 7.93 -4.91 -12.09
N PRO A 13 7.25 -5.79 -12.86
CA PRO A 13 6.04 -6.47 -12.39
C PRO A 13 6.26 -7.35 -11.17
N ALA A 14 7.46 -7.96 -11.03
CA ALA A 14 7.75 -8.77 -9.84
C ALA A 14 7.90 -7.93 -8.56
N ALA A 15 8.27 -6.65 -8.67
CA ALA A 15 8.35 -5.78 -7.49
C ALA A 15 6.94 -5.39 -7.01
N VAL A 16 6.02 -5.13 -7.94
CA VAL A 16 4.60 -4.90 -7.62
C VAL A 16 4.00 -6.14 -6.95
N ARG A 17 4.20 -7.33 -7.53
CA ARG A 17 3.71 -8.60 -6.94
C ARG A 17 4.25 -8.83 -5.53
N ALA A 18 5.54 -8.59 -5.30
CA ALA A 18 6.12 -8.76 -3.97
C ALA A 18 5.47 -7.84 -2.92
N ILE A 19 5.07 -6.63 -3.29
CA ILE A 19 4.32 -5.73 -2.41
C ILE A 19 2.92 -6.28 -2.16
N GLU A 20 2.20 -6.69 -3.21
CA GLU A 20 0.85 -7.26 -3.09
C GLU A 20 0.83 -8.50 -2.20
N ASP A 21 1.79 -9.41 -2.38
CA ASP A 21 1.95 -10.62 -1.56
C ASP A 21 2.22 -10.27 -0.09
N LEU A 22 3.10 -9.30 0.17
CA LEU A 22 3.38 -8.81 1.52
C LEU A 22 2.14 -8.20 2.17
N THR A 23 1.40 -7.37 1.43
CA THR A 23 0.16 -6.73 1.90
C THR A 23 -0.91 -7.77 2.24
N ALA A 24 -1.10 -8.76 1.36
CA ALA A 24 -2.05 -9.85 1.58
C ALA A 24 -1.68 -10.67 2.82
N ALA A 25 -0.40 -11.03 2.96
CA ALA A 25 0.09 -11.77 4.12
C ALA A 25 -0.10 -10.98 5.43
N ALA A 26 0.20 -9.69 5.44
CA ALA A 26 -0.02 -8.82 6.61
C ALA A 26 -1.51 -8.71 6.96
N GLY A 27 -2.38 -8.55 5.96
CA GLY A 27 -3.83 -8.54 6.17
C GLY A 27 -4.35 -9.84 6.78
N ALA A 28 -3.89 -10.97 6.27
CA ALA A 28 -4.24 -12.29 6.78
C ALA A 28 -3.78 -12.48 8.24
N LEU A 29 -2.55 -12.08 8.57
CA LEU A 29 -2.03 -12.16 9.95
C LEU A 29 -2.80 -11.27 10.93
N LEU A 30 -3.26 -10.10 10.47
CA LEU A 30 -4.01 -9.15 11.29
C LEU A 30 -5.51 -9.44 11.34
N GLY A 31 -6.03 -10.34 10.50
CA GLY A 31 -7.46 -10.60 10.38
C GLY A 31 -8.26 -9.40 9.84
N VAL A 32 -7.64 -8.54 9.03
CA VAL A 32 -8.28 -7.35 8.46
C VAL A 32 -8.12 -7.29 6.94
N PRO A 33 -9.05 -6.64 6.22
CA PRO A 33 -8.84 -6.35 4.80
C PRO A 33 -7.55 -5.55 4.60
N ALA A 34 -6.77 -5.89 3.57
CA ALA A 34 -5.55 -5.19 3.22
C ALA A 34 -5.52 -4.79 1.74
N ARG A 35 -4.95 -3.63 1.44
CA ARG A 35 -4.83 -3.08 0.08
C ARG A 35 -3.45 -2.46 -0.13
N ALA A 36 -2.83 -2.71 -1.28
CA ALA A 36 -1.61 -2.02 -1.67
C ALA A 36 -1.95 -0.69 -2.35
N ALA A 37 -1.16 0.34 -2.07
CA ALA A 37 -1.21 1.62 -2.73
C ALA A 37 0.20 2.05 -3.12
N TYR A 38 0.31 2.84 -4.18
CA TYR A 38 1.57 3.25 -4.77
C TYR A 38 1.66 4.75 -4.94
N LEU A 39 2.87 5.29 -4.77
CA LEU A 39 3.13 6.72 -4.96
C LEU A 39 3.27 7.08 -6.44
N GLU A 40 3.90 6.21 -7.22
CA GLU A 40 4.13 6.37 -8.65
C GLU A 40 4.27 4.98 -9.32
N LEU A 41 4.28 4.93 -10.64
CA LEU A 41 4.67 3.76 -11.46
C LEU A 41 3.78 2.51 -11.37
N ALA A 42 2.85 2.45 -10.42
CA ALA A 42 1.90 1.37 -10.24
C ALA A 42 0.57 1.94 -9.71
N THR A 43 -0.51 1.13 -9.79
CA THR A 43 -1.85 1.50 -9.37
C THR A 43 -2.40 0.46 -8.39
N PRO A 44 -3.31 0.83 -7.48
CA PRO A 44 -3.91 2.16 -7.28
C PRO A 44 -3.00 3.14 -6.51
N ASP A 45 -3.26 4.44 -6.62
CA ASP A 45 -2.70 5.45 -5.72
C ASP A 45 -3.40 5.41 -4.34
N LEU A 46 -2.86 6.13 -3.34
CA LEU A 46 -3.43 6.12 -1.99
C LEU A 46 -4.89 6.62 -1.93
N PRO A 47 -5.26 7.78 -2.53
CA PRO A 47 -6.65 8.23 -2.54
C PRO A 47 -7.62 7.21 -3.16
N THR A 48 -7.20 6.52 -4.23
CA THR A 48 -8.00 5.47 -4.88
C THR A 48 -8.10 4.23 -3.99
N ALA A 49 -7.01 3.78 -3.38
CA ALA A 49 -7.01 2.62 -2.49
C ALA A 49 -7.85 2.84 -1.22
N ALA A 50 -7.87 4.08 -0.72
CA ALA A 50 -8.65 4.50 0.45
C ALA A 50 -10.11 4.83 0.12
N ARG A 51 -10.47 4.91 -1.16
CA ARG A 51 -11.86 5.15 -1.57
C ARG A 51 -12.75 4.04 -1.03
N GLU A 52 -13.91 4.43 -0.49
CA GLU A 52 -14.89 3.52 0.13
C GLU A 52 -14.38 2.74 1.36
N VAL A 53 -13.22 3.10 1.91
CA VAL A 53 -12.70 2.52 3.16
C VAL A 53 -13.07 3.46 4.32
N PRO A 54 -14.02 3.08 5.21
CA PRO A 54 -14.50 3.98 6.27
C PRO A 54 -13.43 4.35 7.30
N ARG A 55 -12.45 3.45 7.50
CA ARG A 55 -11.33 3.65 8.43
C ARG A 55 -10.14 2.79 8.01
N ALA A 56 -8.99 3.43 7.79
CA ALA A 56 -7.75 2.77 7.38
C ALA A 56 -6.57 3.10 8.30
N VAL A 57 -5.60 2.18 8.37
CA VAL A 57 -4.23 2.45 8.83
C VAL A 57 -3.32 2.39 7.62
N VAL A 58 -2.55 3.44 7.40
CA VAL A 58 -1.57 3.48 6.32
C VAL A 58 -0.19 3.15 6.87
N VAL A 59 0.45 2.11 6.32
CA VAL A 59 1.80 1.69 6.69
C VAL A 59 2.74 1.95 5.50
N PRO A 60 3.64 2.94 5.59
CA PRO A 60 4.63 3.17 4.56
C PRO A 60 5.64 2.01 4.49
N LEU A 61 5.84 1.45 3.31
CA LEU A 61 6.86 0.44 3.01
C LEU A 61 8.12 1.13 2.44
N LEU A 62 8.56 2.20 3.10
CA LEU A 62 9.66 3.05 2.65
C LEU A 62 10.77 3.03 3.69
N PHE A 63 12.00 2.72 3.26
CA PHE A 63 13.15 2.59 4.16
C PHE A 63 13.59 3.91 4.81
N THR A 64 13.24 5.05 4.22
CA THR A 64 13.60 6.37 4.74
C THR A 64 12.39 7.30 4.73
N ARG A 65 12.38 8.27 5.65
CA ARG A 65 11.40 9.37 5.69
C ARG A 65 11.51 10.34 4.50
N ALA A 66 12.38 10.10 3.53
CA ALA A 66 12.69 11.03 2.44
C ALA A 66 11.64 11.06 1.32
N TYR A 67 10.40 10.63 1.57
CA TYR A 67 9.31 10.79 0.61
C TYR A 67 8.29 11.79 1.12
N HIS A 68 8.13 12.89 0.37
CA HIS A 68 7.09 13.89 0.57
C HIS A 68 5.73 13.24 0.31
N ALA A 69 5.18 12.62 1.34
CA ALA A 69 3.81 12.15 1.39
C ALA A 69 2.90 13.40 1.45
N ARG A 70 2.82 14.13 0.32
CA ARG A 70 1.85 15.21 0.06
C ARG A 70 0.60 14.52 -0.45
N HIS A 71 -0.17 13.93 0.47
CA HIS A 71 -1.55 13.55 0.19
C HIS A 71 -2.43 14.78 0.46
#